data_AF-A0A4U9HKI8-F1
#
_entry.id   AF-A0A4U9HKI8-F1
#
_cell.length_a   1.000
_cell.length_b   1.000
_cell.length_c   1.000
_cell.angle_alpha   90.00
_cell.angle_beta   90.00
_cell.angle_gamma   90.00
#
_symmetry.space_group_name_H-M   'P 1'
#
loop_
_entity.id
_entity.type
_entity.pdbx_description
1 polymer ?
#
loop_
_entity_poly.entity_id
_entity_poly.type
_entity_poly.pdbx_seq_one_letter_code
_entity_poly.pdbx_strand_id
1 'polypeptide(L)'
;MLSRTQPRPADAPDMPLDALQNPIIDAYLAALPPGVEPRIMGSRTLFVCEDNARARDFAAQGLSRGLERLRAAGHRPADESLDGLIRAFDVHLGTPERAIASLQQDSALARVTDLAFQVHSIDPPHREILRSIALIARDVAPALGWRRSEPAAAAPSHQTEERV
;
A
#
# COMPACT_ATOMS: atom_id res chain seq x y z
N MET A 1 10.71 -6.44 2.59
CA MET A 1 9.35 -5.87 2.57
C MET A 1 9.39 -4.51 3.23
N LEU A 2 8.92 -3.48 2.54
CA LEU A 2 8.77 -2.12 3.06
C LEU A 2 7.40 -1.99 3.73
N SER A 3 7.39 -1.52 4.98
CA SER A 3 6.16 -1.36 5.77
C SER A 3 5.23 -0.33 5.14
N ARG A 4 3.92 -0.45 5.40
CA ARG A 4 2.92 0.54 4.99
C ARG A 4 2.98 1.85 5.76
N THR A 5 3.70 1.88 6.87
CA THR A 5 4.01 3.09 7.64
C THR A 5 5.32 2.88 8.39
N GLN A 6 6.04 3.97 8.69
CA GLN A 6 7.31 3.93 9.44
C GLN A 6 7.35 5.02 10.53
N PRO A 7 8.07 4.78 11.64
CA PRO A 7 8.35 5.83 12.60
C PRO A 7 9.07 6.99 11.93
N ARG A 8 8.58 8.22 12.16
CA ARG A 8 9.25 9.43 11.70
C ARG A 8 10.31 9.87 12.71
N PRO A 9 11.42 10.46 12.26
CA PRO A 9 12.31 11.24 13.12
C PRO A 9 11.55 12.34 13.85
N ALA A 10 11.96 12.63 15.09
CA ALA A 10 11.29 13.62 15.93
C ALA A 10 11.35 15.05 15.35
N ASP A 11 12.39 15.36 14.57
CA ASP A 11 12.63 16.62 13.88
C ASP A 11 11.94 16.71 12.51
N ALA A 12 11.35 15.62 12.01
CA ALA A 12 10.66 15.57 10.73
C ALA A 12 9.37 14.70 10.80
N PRO A 13 8.38 15.08 11.63
CA PRO A 13 7.18 14.27 11.90
C PRO A 13 6.28 14.06 10.67
N ASP A 14 6.37 14.96 9.68
CA ASP A 14 5.61 14.90 8.42
C ASP A 14 6.44 14.36 7.24
N MET A 15 7.61 13.77 7.49
CA MET A 15 8.42 13.18 6.43
C MET A 15 7.59 12.13 5.66
N PRO A 16 7.49 12.24 4.32
CA PRO A 16 6.69 11.31 3.54
C PRO A 16 7.34 9.92 3.55
N LEU A 17 6.51 8.88 3.41
CA LEU A 17 6.95 7.49 3.55
C LEU A 17 8.04 7.10 2.55
N ASP A 18 7.98 7.62 1.33
CA ASP A 18 8.95 7.34 0.29
C ASP A 18 10.33 7.91 0.61
N ALA A 19 10.40 9.10 1.22
CA ALA A 19 11.65 9.68 1.72
C ALA A 19 12.30 8.82 2.82
N LEU A 20 11.50 8.17 3.67
CA LEU A 20 12.00 7.21 4.67
C LEU A 20 12.46 5.90 4.03
N GLN A 21 11.78 5.45 2.98
CA GLN A 21 11.99 4.13 2.38
C GLN A 21 13.07 4.11 1.29
N ASN A 22 13.27 5.19 0.57
CA ASN A 22 14.29 5.26 -0.49
C ASN A 22 15.70 4.95 0.02
N PRO A 23 16.18 5.50 1.15
CA PRO A 23 17.48 5.13 1.71
C PRO A 23 17.58 3.65 2.10
N ILE A 24 16.47 3.03 2.52
CA ILE A 24 16.43 1.60 2.83
C ILE A 24 16.59 0.77 1.55
N ILE A 25 15.92 1.19 0.48
CA ILE A 25 16.06 0.57 -0.85
C ILE A 25 17.49 0.73 -1.36
N ASP A 26 18.09 1.93 -1.23
CA ASP A 26 19.47 2.19 -1.63
C ASP A 26 20.45 1.28 -0.92
N ALA A 27 20.32 1.15 0.41
CA ALA A 27 21.15 0.27 1.21
C ALA A 27 20.99 -1.20 0.82
N TYR A 28 19.75 -1.65 0.56
CA TYR A 28 19.48 -3.01 0.10
C TYR A 28 20.15 -3.30 -1.26
N LEU A 29 19.99 -2.40 -2.23
CA LEU A 29 20.58 -2.56 -3.56
C LEU A 29 22.11 -2.51 -3.53
N ALA A 30 22.69 -1.65 -2.69
CA ALA A 30 24.14 -1.56 -2.52
C ALA A 30 24.75 -2.81 -1.88
N ALA A 31 24.00 -3.48 -1.00
CA ALA A 31 24.43 -4.71 -0.33
C ALA A 31 24.15 -5.98 -1.16
N LEU A 32 23.44 -5.86 -2.29
CA LEU A 32 23.03 -7.01 -3.09
C LEU A 32 24.25 -7.58 -3.85
N PRO A 33 24.53 -8.90 -3.77
CA PRO A 33 25.62 -9.50 -4.52
C PRO A 33 25.45 -9.32 -6.04
N PRO A 34 26.56 -9.20 -6.80
CA PRO A 34 26.50 -9.10 -8.25
C PRO A 34 25.73 -10.27 -8.87
N GLY A 35 24.82 -9.97 -9.80
CA GLY A 35 24.02 -10.97 -10.53
C GLY A 35 22.77 -11.48 -9.81
N VAL A 36 22.48 -11.02 -8.59
CA VAL A 36 21.22 -11.35 -7.88
C VAL A 36 20.14 -10.34 -8.27
N GLU A 37 18.96 -10.83 -8.66
CA GLU A 37 17.80 -9.98 -8.96
C GLU A 37 17.17 -9.43 -7.67
N PRO A 38 16.93 -8.11 -7.55
CA PRO A 38 16.33 -7.53 -6.37
C PRO A 38 14.86 -7.96 -6.22
N ARG A 39 14.41 -8.15 -4.97
CA ARG A 39 13.00 -8.42 -4.64
C ARG A 39 12.54 -7.51 -3.51
N ILE A 40 11.72 -6.53 -3.85
CA ILE A 40 11.27 -5.46 -2.95
C ILE A 40 9.75 -5.42 -2.99
N MET A 41 9.11 -5.89 -1.92
CA MET A 41 7.68 -5.72 -1.74
C MET A 41 7.38 -4.39 -1.03
N GLY A 42 6.65 -3.49 -1.68
CA GLY A 42 6.05 -2.30 -1.06
C GLY A 42 4.67 -2.60 -0.51
N SER A 43 4.44 -2.33 0.78
CA SER A 43 3.09 -2.36 1.34
C SER A 43 2.53 -0.94 1.45
N ARG A 44 1.25 -0.72 1.13
CA ARG A 44 0.56 0.57 1.32
C ARG A 44 -0.82 0.38 1.93
N THR A 45 -1.29 1.40 2.65
CA THR A 45 -2.70 1.46 3.06
C THR A 45 -3.50 2.08 1.92
N LEU A 46 -4.49 1.37 1.38
CA LEU A 46 -5.30 1.86 0.26
C LEU A 46 -6.78 1.53 0.44
N PHE A 47 -7.65 2.52 0.22
CA PHE A 47 -9.08 2.33 0.07
C PHE A 47 -9.64 3.16 -1.08
N VAL A 48 -10.25 2.50 -2.05
CA VAL A 48 -10.79 3.13 -3.26
C VAL A 48 -12.31 3.04 -3.23
N CYS A 49 -12.99 4.16 -3.48
CA CYS A 49 -14.44 4.28 -3.51
C CYS A 49 -14.83 5.30 -4.58
N GLU A 50 -15.96 5.13 -5.26
CA GLU A 50 -16.41 6.06 -6.30
C GLU A 50 -16.76 7.46 -5.77
N ASP A 51 -16.98 7.57 -4.46
CA ASP A 51 -17.27 8.83 -3.80
C ASP A 51 -16.18 9.16 -2.77
N ASN A 52 -15.51 10.29 -3.00
CA ASN A 52 -14.46 10.78 -2.13
C ASN A 52 -14.98 11.17 -0.73
N ALA A 53 -16.19 11.72 -0.62
CA ALA A 53 -16.76 12.07 0.68
C ALA A 53 -16.98 10.80 1.51
N ARG A 54 -17.60 9.79 0.91
CA ARG A 54 -17.79 8.47 1.53
C ARG A 54 -16.46 7.81 1.93
N ALA A 55 -15.43 7.90 1.09
CA ALA A 55 -14.10 7.40 1.44
C ALA A 55 -13.52 8.08 2.68
N ARG A 56 -13.69 9.41 2.78
CA ARG A 56 -13.26 10.20 3.93
C ARG A 56 -14.05 9.88 5.19
N ASP A 57 -15.36 9.63 5.08
CA ASP A 57 -16.19 9.23 6.23
C ASP A 57 -15.72 7.91 6.83
N PHE A 58 -15.43 6.91 5.99
CA PHE A 58 -14.85 5.65 6.48
C PHE A 58 -13.47 5.86 7.11
N ALA A 59 -12.62 6.68 6.49
CA ALA A 59 -11.31 6.99 7.03
C ALA A 59 -11.40 7.71 8.39
N ALA A 60 -12.32 8.66 8.56
CA ALA A 60 -12.55 9.32 9.85
C ALA A 60 -12.87 8.29 10.95
N GLN A 61 -13.79 7.38 10.69
CA GLN A 61 -14.18 6.35 11.67
C GLN A 61 -13.01 5.41 12.01
N GLY A 62 -12.29 4.91 11.01
CA GLY A 62 -11.18 3.97 11.20
C GLY A 62 -9.96 4.61 11.86
N LEU A 63 -9.55 5.77 11.38
CA LEU A 63 -8.34 6.44 11.84
C LEU A 63 -8.51 7.04 13.24
N SER A 64 -9.71 7.46 13.64
CA SER A 64 -9.97 7.84 15.04
C SER A 64 -9.73 6.67 16.02
N ARG A 65 -10.07 5.42 15.65
CA ARG A 65 -9.70 4.24 16.47
C ARG A 65 -8.19 3.99 16.49
N GLY A 66 -7.51 4.30 15.39
CA GLY A 66 -6.05 4.29 15.31
C GLY A 66 -5.42 5.32 16.25
N LEU A 67 -5.96 6.53 16.28
CA LEU A 67 -5.51 7.63 17.14
C LEU A 67 -5.61 7.28 18.62
N GLU A 68 -6.73 6.68 19.07
CA GLU A 68 -6.87 6.23 20.46
C GLU A 68 -5.80 5.22 20.86
N ARG A 69 -5.47 4.26 19.98
CA ARG A 69 -4.39 3.29 20.22
C ARG A 69 -3.02 3.96 20.28
N LEU A 70 -2.78 4.94 19.41
CA LEU A 70 -1.54 5.70 19.38
C LEU A 70 -1.34 6.51 20.67
N ARG A 71 -2.42 7.17 21.14
CA ARG A 71 -2.45 7.90 22.41
C ARG A 71 -2.21 6.97 23.60
N ALA A 72 -2.84 5.80 23.63
CA ALA A 72 -2.63 4.80 24.68
C ALA A 72 -1.18 4.28 24.73
N ALA A 73 -0.48 4.28 23.59
CA ALA A 73 0.95 3.95 23.49
C ALA A 73 1.89 5.14 23.82
N GLY A 74 1.35 6.28 24.24
CA GLY A 74 2.15 7.46 24.62
C GLY A 74 2.56 8.36 23.46
N HIS A 75 2.06 8.11 22.24
CA HIS A 75 2.32 8.92 21.07
C HIS A 75 1.19 9.91 20.81
N ARG A 76 1.53 11.14 20.42
CA ARG A 76 0.57 12.16 20.01
C ARG A 76 0.95 12.70 18.63
N PRO A 77 0.09 12.55 17.61
CA PRO A 77 0.32 13.23 16.34
C PRO A 77 0.31 14.74 16.53
N ALA A 78 1.07 15.45 15.71
CA ALA A 78 1.05 16.92 15.69
C ALA A 78 -0.27 17.47 15.14
N ASP A 79 -0.92 16.74 14.23
CA ASP A 79 -2.19 17.07 13.61
C ASP A 79 -3.16 15.88 13.73
N GLU A 80 -4.21 16.07 14.53
CA GLU A 80 -5.25 15.06 14.77
C GLU A 80 -6.49 15.27 13.90
N SER A 81 -6.46 16.23 12.96
CA SER A 81 -7.47 16.32 11.91
C SER A 81 -7.46 15.07 11.03
N LEU A 82 -8.55 14.81 10.30
CA LEU A 82 -8.60 13.67 9.37
C LEU A 82 -7.42 13.70 8.38
N ASP A 83 -7.09 14.86 7.83
CA ASP A 83 -5.96 14.98 6.90
C ASP A 83 -4.62 14.73 7.59
N GLY A 84 -4.46 15.17 8.84
CA GLY A 84 -3.31 14.84 9.68
C GLY A 84 -3.16 13.34 9.90
N LEU A 85 -4.25 12.66 10.25
CA LEU A 85 -4.24 11.21 10.45
C LEU A 85 -3.99 10.44 9.15
N ILE A 86 -4.55 10.90 8.02
CA ILE A 86 -4.27 10.31 6.70
C ILE A 86 -2.77 10.35 6.40
N ARG A 87 -2.09 11.48 6.67
CA ARG A 87 -0.64 11.61 6.51
C ARG A 87 0.13 10.75 7.50
N ALA A 88 -0.22 10.81 8.79
CA ALA A 88 0.47 10.09 9.85
C ALA A 88 0.42 8.55 9.68
N PHE A 89 -0.69 8.03 9.13
CA PHE A 89 -0.89 6.61 8.87
C PHE A 89 -0.60 6.19 7.43
N ASP A 90 -0.04 7.08 6.59
CA ASP A 90 0.33 6.81 5.19
C ASP A 90 -0.82 6.20 4.37
N VAL A 91 -1.99 6.84 4.46
CA VAL A 91 -3.23 6.34 3.87
C VAL A 91 -3.48 6.95 2.50
N HIS A 92 -3.62 6.11 1.49
CA HIS A 92 -4.13 6.50 0.18
C HIS A 92 -5.63 6.21 0.13
N LEU A 93 -6.45 7.20 -0.19
CA LEU A 93 -7.90 6.99 -0.34
C LEU A 93 -8.59 7.93 -1.32
N GLY A 94 -9.78 7.54 -1.76
CA GLY A 94 -10.69 8.37 -2.57
C GLY A 94 -11.18 7.64 -3.81
N THR A 95 -11.53 8.42 -4.84
CA THR A 95 -11.83 7.89 -6.19
C THR A 95 -10.60 7.23 -6.80
N PRO A 96 -10.75 6.36 -7.82
CA PRO A 96 -9.61 5.78 -8.52
C PRO A 96 -8.58 6.82 -8.95
N GLU A 97 -9.02 7.95 -9.51
CA GLU A 97 -8.15 9.01 -10.00
C GLU A 97 -7.34 9.65 -8.86
N ARG A 98 -7.98 9.91 -7.72
CA ARG A 98 -7.32 10.50 -6.55
C ARG A 98 -6.34 9.52 -5.90
N ALA A 99 -6.73 8.25 -5.80
CA ALA A 99 -5.88 7.18 -5.30
C ALA A 99 -4.64 7.00 -6.18
N ILE A 100 -4.80 6.96 -7.51
CA ILE A 100 -3.71 6.88 -8.48
C ILE A 100 -2.78 8.08 -8.34
N ALA A 101 -3.32 9.31 -8.35
CA ALA A 101 -2.51 10.51 -8.24
C ALA A 101 -1.69 10.54 -6.94
N SER A 102 -2.28 10.09 -5.82
CA SER A 102 -1.58 9.99 -4.55
C SER A 102 -0.50 8.90 -4.55
N LEU A 103 -0.78 7.71 -5.11
CA LEU A 103 0.19 6.62 -5.20
C LEU A 103 1.35 6.97 -6.13
N GLN A 104 1.11 7.70 -7.22
CA GLN A 104 2.15 8.14 -8.15
C GLN A 104 3.13 9.17 -7.57
N GLN A 105 2.77 9.83 -6.47
CA GLN A 105 3.68 10.72 -5.74
C GLN A 105 4.69 9.96 -4.88
N ASP A 106 4.42 8.69 -4.56
CA ASP A 106 5.32 7.85 -3.78
C ASP A 106 6.43 7.30 -4.66
N SER A 107 7.60 7.96 -4.59
CA SER A 107 8.75 7.61 -5.44
C SER A 107 9.33 6.22 -5.14
N ALA A 108 9.08 5.67 -3.94
CA ALA A 108 9.53 4.32 -3.60
C ALA A 108 8.73 3.26 -4.37
N LEU A 109 7.45 3.50 -4.70
CA LEU A 109 6.63 2.57 -5.49
C LEU A 109 7.15 2.35 -6.92
N ALA A 110 7.91 3.28 -7.49
CA ALA A 110 8.57 3.07 -8.78
C ALA A 110 9.71 2.05 -8.71
N ARG A 111 10.13 1.67 -7.50
CA ARG A 111 11.31 0.82 -7.24
C ARG A 111 10.94 -0.55 -6.67
N VAL A 112 9.66 -0.82 -6.43
CA VAL A 112 9.20 -2.10 -5.87
C VAL A 112 8.99 -3.12 -6.97
N THR A 113 9.29 -4.39 -6.67
CA THR A 113 9.01 -5.53 -7.56
C THR A 113 7.67 -6.19 -7.26
N ASP A 114 7.10 -5.93 -6.09
CA ASP A 114 5.82 -6.45 -5.65
C ASP A 114 5.07 -5.36 -4.87
N LEU A 115 3.75 -5.27 -5.04
CA LEU A 115 2.92 -4.28 -4.36
C LEU A 115 1.76 -4.96 -3.63
N ALA A 116 1.60 -4.64 -2.35
CA ALA A 116 0.48 -5.11 -1.54
C ALA A 116 -0.30 -3.95 -0.93
N PHE A 117 -1.62 -4.04 -1.03
CA PHE A 117 -2.53 -3.07 -0.43
C PHE A 117 -3.23 -3.67 0.78
N GLN A 118 -3.36 -2.86 1.84
CA GLN A 118 -4.09 -3.20 3.06
C GLN A 118 -5.11 -2.11 3.37
N VAL A 119 -6.27 -2.49 3.90
CA VAL A 119 -7.35 -1.54 4.23
C VAL A 119 -7.52 -1.33 5.75
N HIS A 120 -6.80 -2.09 6.58
CA HIS A 120 -7.07 -2.25 8.02
C HIS A 120 -6.99 -0.97 8.88
N SER A 121 -6.32 0.09 8.44
CA SER A 121 -6.37 1.36 9.20
C SER A 121 -7.71 2.10 9.02
N ILE A 122 -8.41 1.88 7.91
CA ILE A 122 -9.73 2.43 7.64
C ILE A 122 -10.81 1.45 8.12
N ASP A 123 -10.60 0.16 7.84
CA ASP A 123 -11.50 -0.95 8.22
C ASP A 123 -12.97 -0.69 7.83
N PRO A 124 -13.26 -0.44 6.53
CA PRO A 124 -14.61 -0.19 6.06
C PRO A 124 -15.42 -1.50 6.04
N PRO A 125 -16.76 -1.44 5.93
CA PRO A 125 -17.60 -2.64 5.88
C PRO A 125 -17.18 -3.59 4.75
N HIS A 126 -17.39 -4.89 4.95
CA HIS A 126 -16.96 -5.94 4.02
C HIS A 126 -17.34 -5.69 2.54
N ARG A 127 -18.57 -5.23 2.30
CA ARG A 127 -19.05 -4.89 0.94
C ARG A 127 -18.20 -3.79 0.28
N GLU A 128 -17.79 -2.79 1.06
CA GLU A 128 -16.96 -1.69 0.57
C GLU A 128 -15.52 -2.18 0.31
N ILE A 129 -15.00 -3.11 1.12
CA ILE A 129 -13.70 -3.75 0.87
C ILE A 129 -13.72 -4.48 -0.49
N LEU A 130 -14.74 -5.31 -0.73
CA LEU A 130 -14.87 -6.03 -2.01
C LEU A 130 -14.99 -5.06 -3.19
N ARG A 131 -15.75 -3.97 -3.01
CA ARG A 131 -15.87 -2.94 -4.05
C ARG A 131 -14.53 -2.25 -4.31
N SER A 132 -13.81 -1.88 -3.26
CA SER A 132 -12.48 -1.30 -3.36
C SER A 132 -11.51 -2.24 -4.08
N ILE A 133 -11.53 -3.54 -3.81
CA ILE A 133 -10.67 -4.51 -4.51
C ILE A 133 -10.98 -4.52 -6.01
N ALA A 134 -12.27 -4.48 -6.39
CA ALA A 134 -12.66 -4.43 -7.79
C ALA A 134 -12.19 -3.13 -8.48
N LEU A 135 -12.28 -1.97 -7.82
CA LEU A 135 -11.77 -0.69 -8.32
C LEU A 135 -10.25 -0.69 -8.44
N ILE A 136 -9.55 -1.26 -7.44
CA ILE A 136 -8.09 -1.39 -7.47
C ILE A 136 -7.65 -2.24 -8.66
N ALA A 137 -8.28 -3.40 -8.86
CA ALA A 137 -7.91 -4.32 -9.94
C ALA A 137 -8.23 -3.74 -11.33
N ARG A 138 -9.34 -3.01 -11.47
CA ARG A 138 -9.77 -2.46 -12.77
C ARG A 138 -9.05 -1.18 -13.16
N ASP A 139 -8.85 -0.27 -12.20
CA ASP A 139 -8.45 1.11 -12.50
C ASP A 139 -7.04 1.42 -11.96
N VAL A 140 -6.79 1.13 -10.67
CA VAL A 140 -5.56 1.58 -9.99
C VAL A 140 -4.34 0.76 -10.38
N ALA A 141 -4.40 -0.57 -10.28
CA ALA A 141 -3.26 -1.43 -10.58
C ALA A 141 -2.77 -1.27 -12.04
N PRO A 142 -3.65 -1.24 -13.07
CA PRO A 142 -3.22 -0.97 -14.44
C PRO A 142 -2.59 0.41 -14.62
N ALA A 143 -3.11 1.46 -13.98
CA ALA A 143 -2.56 2.81 -14.05
C ALA A 143 -1.17 2.93 -13.39
N LEU A 144 -0.84 2.04 -12.46
CA LEU A 144 0.49 1.88 -11.87
C LEU A 144 1.41 0.94 -12.68
N GLY A 145 0.97 0.46 -13.84
CA GLY A 145 1.75 -0.43 -14.71
C GLY A 145 1.61 -1.93 -14.39
N TRP A 146 0.83 -2.29 -13.38
CA TRP A 146 0.60 -3.69 -13.01
C TRP A 146 -0.43 -4.32 -13.92
N ARG A 147 0.03 -5.22 -14.77
CA ARG A 147 -0.84 -6.00 -15.66
C ARG A 147 -1.02 -7.38 -15.07
N ARG A 148 -2.21 -7.93 -15.26
CA ARG A 148 -2.46 -9.34 -15.00
C ARG A 148 -1.52 -10.14 -15.90
N SER A 149 -0.57 -10.86 -15.31
CA SER A 149 0.11 -11.92 -16.03
C SER A 149 -0.94 -12.99 -16.33
N GLU A 150 -1.18 -13.27 -17.61
CA GLU A 150 -1.87 -14.51 -17.95
C GLU A 150 -1.00 -15.64 -17.41
N PRO A 151 -1.54 -16.54 -16.56
CA PRO A 151 -0.79 -17.71 -16.18
C PRO A 151 -0.43 -18.44 -17.47
N ALA A 152 0.86 -18.65 -17.71
CA ALA A 152 1.31 -19.47 -18.82
C ALA A 152 0.51 -20.77 -18.76
N ALA A 153 -0.18 -21.10 -19.86
CA ALA A 153 -0.99 -22.31 -19.95
C ALA A 153 -0.16 -23.47 -19.40
N ALA A 154 -0.61 -24.06 -18.29
CA ALA A 154 0.09 -25.17 -17.67
C ALA A 154 0.31 -26.22 -18.75
N ALA A 155 1.58 -26.48 -19.08
CA ALA A 155 1.92 -27.52 -20.04
C ALA A 155 1.28 -28.83 -19.55
N PRO A 156 0.64 -29.61 -20.43
CA PRO A 156 -0.02 -30.85 -20.01
C PRO A 156 1.01 -31.75 -19.34
N SER A 157 0.77 -32.10 -18.09
CA SER A 157 1.60 -33.03 -17.34
C SER A 157 1.67 -34.35 -18.11
N HIS A 158 2.90 -34.79 -18.39
CA HIS A 158 3.18 -36.10 -18.95
C HIS A 158 2.44 -37.18 -18.15
N GLN A 159 1.52 -37.89 -18.80
CA GLN A 159 1.04 -39.18 -18.34
C GLN A 159 2.23 -40.14 -18.41
N THR A 160 2.76 -40.56 -17.26
CA THR A 160 3.68 -41.69 -17.19
C THR A 160 2.85 -42.96 -17.37
N GLU A 161 3.06 -43.64 -18.48
CA GLU A 161 2.66 -45.03 -18.69
C GLU A 161 3.31 -45.92 -17.62
N GLU A 162 2.51 -46.55 -16.76
CA GLU A 162 2.93 -47.75 -16.04
C GLU A 162 2.42 -48.97 -16.82
N ARG A 163 3.35 -49.61 -17.53
CA ARG A 163 3.19 -51.00 -17.98
C ARG A 163 3.44 -51.93 -16.79
N VAL A 164 2.46 -52.78 -16.48
CA VAL A 164 2.66 -54.11 -15.89
C VAL A 164 1.73 -55.09 -16.61
#